data_AF-A0A2M9A4N5-F1
#
_entry.id   AF-A0A2M9A4N5-F1
#
_cell.length_a   1.000
_cell.length_b   1.000
_cell.length_c   1.000
_cell.angle_alpha   90.00
_cell.angle_beta   90.00
_cell.angle_gamma   90.00
#
_symmetry.space_group_name_H-M   'P 1'
#
loop_
_entity.id
_entity.type
_entity.pdbx_description
1 polymer ?
#
loop_
_entity_poly.entity_id
_entity_poly.type
_entity_poly.pdbx_seq_one_letter_code
_entity_poly.pdbx_strand_id
1 'polypeptide(L)'
;MRLFAKIIFSTATTLATVVSAASLEDAQKAYVSGNWKGAAEAFEAVCPTLDMAKRSECALWGVLARSQTGNSKDFSAAKKRLDSLIFATADSLPVVSDLYMTRAQFELYLKRPDLSYKSLKASYAKARPSQLAVIYQVCQSLYKVNTIDSVHSLCAEIERAKTSPRITSSESQTSTASSSSAPKDSTTCSSSSALSSASEATSSAAEALSSVAEVVPASVDEAAPTGDWSLQLGAFSIQANAEMLANSLKAKKIDARIIEAKHDDRTLYLVQTGVFASRDEALKYGEEVLSKHHLEYTPVKKL
;
A
#
# COMPACT_ATOMS: atom_id res chain seq x y z
N MET A 1 37.96 4.22 -66.90
CA MET A 1 36.80 4.68 -66.12
C MET A 1 37.04 4.32 -64.65
N ARG A 2 37.20 5.32 -63.79
CA ARG A 2 37.41 5.16 -62.34
C ARG A 2 36.07 5.41 -61.63
N LEU A 3 35.59 4.47 -60.81
CA LEU A 3 34.44 4.69 -59.93
C LEU A 3 34.92 4.68 -58.46
N PHE A 4 34.63 5.76 -57.77
CA PHE A 4 34.94 6.03 -56.37
C PHE A 4 33.93 5.34 -55.44
N ALA A 5 34.42 4.55 -54.48
CA ALA A 5 33.62 4.01 -53.38
C ALA A 5 33.54 5.04 -52.24
N LYS A 6 32.34 5.57 -51.96
CA LYS A 6 32.05 6.43 -50.80
C LYS A 6 31.89 5.57 -49.55
N ILE A 7 32.83 5.67 -48.61
CA ILE A 7 32.73 5.14 -47.25
C ILE A 7 31.99 6.19 -46.41
N ILE A 8 30.76 5.89 -45.99
CA ILE A 8 29.99 6.73 -45.07
C ILE A 8 30.26 6.20 -43.65
N PHE A 9 31.05 6.94 -42.88
CA PHE A 9 31.23 6.70 -41.44
C PHE A 9 30.02 7.28 -40.70
N SER A 10 29.07 6.42 -40.31
CA SER A 10 28.00 6.79 -39.37
C SER A 10 28.57 6.79 -37.95
N THR A 11 28.88 7.98 -37.42
CA THR A 11 29.19 8.18 -36.01
C THR A 11 27.91 8.03 -35.19
N ALA A 12 27.70 6.86 -34.61
CA ALA A 12 26.63 6.64 -33.64
C ALA A 12 26.99 7.34 -32.33
N THR A 13 26.40 8.52 -32.09
CA THR A 13 26.50 9.22 -30.82
C THR A 13 25.69 8.46 -29.77
N THR A 14 26.35 7.64 -28.95
CA THR A 14 25.74 7.02 -27.76
C THR A 14 25.56 8.06 -26.68
N LEU A 15 24.36 8.65 -26.61
CA LEU A 15 23.92 9.43 -25.46
C LEU A 15 23.78 8.47 -24.27
N ALA A 16 24.73 8.50 -23.35
CA ALA A 16 24.61 7.82 -22.06
C ALA A 16 23.52 8.53 -21.25
N THR A 17 22.32 7.95 -21.22
CA THR A 17 21.28 8.38 -20.28
C THR A 17 21.76 8.04 -18.88
N VAL A 18 22.09 9.06 -18.08
CA VAL A 18 22.35 8.90 -16.66
C VAL A 18 21.04 8.48 -16.00
N VAL A 19 20.89 7.19 -15.75
CA VAL A 19 19.76 6.67 -14.96
C VAL A 19 20.04 7.06 -13.52
N SER A 20 19.36 8.09 -13.03
CA SER A 20 19.36 8.41 -11.60
C SER A 20 18.96 7.15 -10.83
N ALA A 21 19.79 6.78 -9.85
CA ALA A 21 19.51 5.62 -9.01
C ALA A 21 18.16 5.83 -8.31
N ALA A 22 17.26 4.86 -8.44
CA ALA A 22 15.94 4.93 -7.82
C ALA A 22 16.09 5.08 -6.30
N SER A 23 15.41 6.08 -5.72
CA SER A 23 15.37 6.26 -4.28
C SER A 23 14.26 5.42 -3.65
N LEU A 24 14.29 5.26 -2.32
CA LEU A 24 13.21 4.60 -1.59
C LEU A 24 11.90 5.39 -1.70
N GLU A 25 11.99 6.72 -1.76
CA GLU A 25 10.87 7.61 -1.95
C GLU A 25 10.21 7.38 -3.32
N ASP A 26 11.00 7.22 -4.39
CA ASP A 26 10.47 6.90 -5.73
C ASP A 26 9.74 5.56 -5.74
N ALA A 27 10.28 4.55 -5.05
CA ALA A 27 9.64 3.25 -4.92
C ALA A 27 8.29 3.34 -4.18
N GLN A 28 8.24 4.09 -3.08
CA GLN A 28 7.02 4.35 -2.31
C GLN A 28 5.99 5.13 -3.13
N LYS A 29 6.42 6.17 -3.85
CA LYS A 29 5.56 6.96 -4.74
C LYS A 29 4.96 6.11 -5.85
N ALA A 30 5.78 5.27 -6.48
CA ALA A 30 5.31 4.31 -7.47
C ALA A 30 4.28 3.34 -6.87
N TYR A 31 4.52 2.84 -5.65
CA TYR A 31 3.60 1.94 -4.94
C TYR A 31 2.25 2.59 -4.69
N VAL A 32 2.24 3.79 -4.10
CA VAL A 32 1.00 4.53 -3.78
C VAL A 32 0.23 4.91 -5.06
N SER A 33 0.94 5.21 -6.15
CA SER A 33 0.31 5.53 -7.44
C SER A 33 -0.31 4.32 -8.17
N GLY A 34 -0.17 3.10 -7.62
CA GLY A 34 -0.62 1.87 -8.28
C GLY A 34 0.27 1.43 -9.45
N ASN A 35 1.44 2.04 -9.64
CA ASN A 35 2.45 1.56 -10.57
C ASN A 35 3.18 0.36 -9.96
N TRP A 36 2.48 -0.76 -9.81
CA TRP A 36 2.94 -1.96 -9.11
C TRP A 36 4.24 -2.52 -9.69
N LYS A 37 4.36 -2.52 -11.02
CA LYS A 37 5.56 -2.99 -11.71
C LYS A 37 6.76 -2.08 -11.44
N GLY A 38 6.60 -0.77 -11.64
CA GLY A 38 7.65 0.20 -11.37
C GLY A 38 8.06 0.22 -9.89
N ALA A 39 7.09 0.09 -8.98
CA ALA A 39 7.35 0.00 -7.54
C ALA A 39 8.18 -1.25 -7.20
N ALA A 40 7.82 -2.43 -7.75
CA ALA A 40 8.55 -3.66 -7.50
C ALA A 40 10.01 -3.57 -7.98
N GLU A 41 10.24 -2.99 -9.17
CA GLU A 41 11.57 -2.78 -9.75
C GLU A 41 12.38 -1.76 -8.91
N ALA A 42 11.76 -0.66 -8.49
CA ALA A 42 12.41 0.36 -7.66
C ALA A 42 12.77 -0.17 -6.27
N PHE A 43 11.88 -0.92 -5.61
CA PHE A 43 12.21 -1.60 -4.35
C PHE A 43 13.37 -2.59 -4.54
N GLU A 44 13.35 -3.42 -5.58
CA GLU A 44 14.43 -4.39 -5.85
C GLU A 44 15.79 -3.71 -6.03
N ALA A 45 15.83 -2.53 -6.64
CA ALA A 45 17.05 -1.74 -6.81
C ALA A 45 17.56 -1.10 -5.50
N VAL A 46 16.66 -0.53 -4.68
CA VAL A 46 17.05 0.25 -3.50
C VAL A 46 17.26 -0.60 -2.23
N CYS A 47 16.52 -1.69 -2.04
CA CYS A 47 16.59 -2.44 -0.77
C CYS A 47 17.99 -2.98 -0.42
N PRO A 48 18.82 -3.47 -1.36
CA PRO A 48 20.16 -3.96 -1.03
C PRO A 48 21.07 -2.91 -0.40
N THR A 49 20.83 -1.62 -0.65
CA THR A 49 21.67 -0.51 -0.13
C THR A 49 21.28 -0.11 1.29
N LEU A 50 20.16 -0.61 1.82
CA LEU A 50 19.70 -0.31 3.17
C LEU A 50 20.38 -1.18 4.22
N ASP A 51 20.31 -0.73 5.48
CA ASP A 51 20.67 -1.52 6.64
C ASP A 51 19.82 -2.81 6.75
N MET A 52 20.33 -3.80 7.47
CA MET A 52 19.70 -5.12 7.54
C MET A 52 18.26 -5.10 8.06
N ALA A 53 17.94 -4.21 9.01
CA ALA A 53 16.60 -4.13 9.58
C ALA A 53 15.61 -3.57 8.56
N LYS A 54 15.97 -2.49 7.86
CA LYS A 54 15.13 -1.86 6.82
C LYS A 54 15.11 -2.64 5.52
N ARG A 55 16.15 -3.41 5.21
CA ARG A 55 16.25 -4.20 3.99
C ARG A 55 15.13 -5.22 3.87
N SER A 56 14.81 -5.95 4.95
CA SER A 56 13.73 -6.94 4.92
C SER A 56 12.35 -6.30 4.77
N GLU A 57 12.12 -5.17 5.45
CA GLU A 57 10.88 -4.41 5.31
C GLU A 57 10.71 -3.86 3.88
N CYS A 58 11.76 -3.21 3.35
CA CYS A 58 11.80 -2.74 1.97
C CYS A 58 11.55 -3.89 0.97
N ALA A 59 12.20 -5.04 1.16
CA ALA A 59 12.03 -6.18 0.27
C ALA A 59 10.61 -6.76 0.35
N LEU A 60 9.95 -6.72 1.51
CA LEU A 60 8.55 -7.09 1.67
C LEU A 60 7.64 -6.17 0.84
N TRP A 61 7.87 -4.85 0.85
CA TRP A 61 7.12 -3.93 -0.01
C TRP A 61 7.30 -4.24 -1.50
N GLY A 62 8.51 -4.62 -1.94
CA GLY A 62 8.75 -5.09 -3.31
C GLY A 62 7.99 -6.38 -3.65
N VAL A 63 7.89 -7.32 -2.71
CA VAL A 63 7.07 -8.55 -2.85
C VAL A 63 5.59 -8.20 -3.01
N LEU A 64 5.07 -7.32 -2.16
CA LEU A 64 3.68 -6.86 -2.20
C LEU A 64 3.38 -6.13 -3.51
N ALA A 65 4.28 -5.24 -3.95
CA ALA A 65 4.13 -4.55 -5.23
C ALA A 65 4.04 -5.56 -6.39
N ARG A 66 4.95 -6.55 -6.42
CA ARG A 66 4.99 -7.55 -7.48
C ARG A 66 3.74 -8.43 -7.50
N SER A 67 3.16 -8.78 -6.35
CA SER A 67 1.93 -9.59 -6.31
C SER A 67 0.69 -8.86 -6.85
N GLN A 68 0.70 -7.52 -6.87
CA GLN A 68 -0.42 -6.68 -7.35
C GLN A 68 -0.39 -6.39 -8.86
N THR A 69 0.60 -6.89 -9.59
CA THR A 69 0.74 -6.67 -11.05
C THR A 69 -0.36 -7.35 -11.90
N GLY A 70 -1.15 -8.26 -11.32
CA GLY A 70 -2.28 -8.92 -11.99
C GLY A 70 -1.90 -10.13 -12.86
N ASN A 71 -0.62 -10.51 -12.92
CA ASN A 71 -0.15 -11.68 -13.66
C ASN A 71 0.24 -12.83 -12.72
N SER A 72 -0.17 -14.06 -13.02
CA SER A 72 0.14 -15.27 -12.25
C SER A 72 1.64 -15.58 -12.18
N LYS A 73 2.41 -15.21 -13.23
CA LYS A 73 3.87 -15.36 -13.25
C LYS A 73 4.53 -14.48 -12.18
N ASP A 74 4.11 -13.24 -12.09
CA ASP A 74 4.66 -12.27 -11.14
C ASP A 74 4.24 -12.60 -9.71
N PHE A 75 3.00 -13.05 -9.51
CA PHE A 75 2.56 -13.58 -8.21
C PHE A 75 3.41 -14.79 -7.76
N SER A 76 3.70 -15.71 -8.68
CA SER A 76 4.57 -16.87 -8.38
C SER A 76 6.00 -16.44 -8.04
N ALA A 77 6.53 -15.44 -8.72
CA ALA A 77 7.84 -14.86 -8.42
C ALA A 77 7.84 -14.14 -7.06
N ALA A 78 6.79 -13.37 -6.75
CA ALA A 78 6.60 -12.71 -5.46
C ALA A 78 6.57 -13.74 -4.32
N LYS A 79 5.83 -14.85 -4.48
CA LYS A 79 5.81 -15.94 -3.49
C LYS A 79 7.20 -16.53 -3.26
N LYS A 80 7.94 -16.87 -4.33
CA LYS A 80 9.30 -17.42 -4.20
C LYS A 80 10.21 -16.43 -3.47
N ARG A 81 10.12 -15.14 -3.82
CA ARG A 81 10.89 -14.08 -3.18
C ARG A 81 10.55 -13.95 -1.69
N LEU A 82 9.27 -14.04 -1.33
CA LEU A 82 8.80 -14.05 0.05
C LEU A 82 9.36 -15.23 0.85
N ASP A 83 9.32 -16.44 0.28
CA ASP A 83 9.88 -17.64 0.91
C ASP A 83 11.39 -17.48 1.17
N SER A 84 12.14 -16.95 0.19
CA SER A 84 13.57 -16.64 0.38
C SER A 84 13.80 -15.54 1.42
N LEU A 85 12.93 -14.54 1.47
CA LEU A 85 13.04 -13.43 2.42
C LEU A 85 12.79 -13.89 3.86
N ILE A 86 11.80 -14.76 4.09
CA ILE A 86 11.55 -15.40 5.38
C ILE A 86 12.80 -16.16 5.84
N PHE A 87 13.42 -16.95 4.96
CA PHE A 87 14.62 -17.71 5.31
C PHE A 87 15.83 -16.83 5.62
N ALA A 88 15.98 -15.70 4.92
CA ALA A 88 17.12 -14.80 5.07
C ALA A 88 16.98 -13.78 6.24
N THR A 89 15.77 -13.60 6.77
CA THR A 89 15.50 -12.60 7.82
C THR A 89 15.71 -13.22 9.20
N ALA A 90 16.48 -12.54 10.05
CA ALA A 90 16.72 -13.01 11.41
C ALA A 90 15.41 -13.02 12.24
N ASP A 91 15.20 -14.10 12.98
CA ASP A 91 14.00 -14.34 13.81
C ASP A 91 13.73 -13.29 14.89
N SER A 92 14.73 -12.47 15.24
CA SER A 92 14.62 -11.36 16.19
C SER A 92 14.02 -10.09 15.57
N LEU A 93 13.93 -10.02 14.24
CA LEU A 93 13.43 -8.83 13.56
C LEU A 93 11.89 -8.77 13.58
N PRO A 94 11.30 -7.60 13.80
CA PRO A 94 9.83 -7.46 13.94
C PRO A 94 9.07 -7.83 12.67
N VAL A 95 9.70 -7.58 11.52
CA VAL A 95 9.14 -7.83 10.19
C VAL A 95 8.87 -9.32 9.95
N VAL A 96 9.49 -10.24 10.69
CA VAL A 96 9.28 -11.69 10.51
C VAL A 96 7.81 -12.08 10.69
N SER A 97 7.11 -11.44 11.64
CA SER A 97 5.66 -11.66 11.82
C SER A 97 4.88 -11.24 10.57
N ASP A 98 5.22 -10.09 9.97
CA ASP A 98 4.56 -9.56 8.77
C ASP A 98 4.89 -10.40 7.52
N LEU A 99 6.10 -10.98 7.43
CA LEU A 99 6.48 -11.90 6.35
C LEU A 99 5.61 -13.16 6.39
N TYR A 100 5.46 -13.79 7.56
CA TYR A 100 4.59 -14.96 7.72
C TYR A 100 3.11 -14.63 7.53
N MET A 101 2.67 -13.45 7.96
CA MET A 101 1.30 -12.97 7.72
C MET A 101 1.03 -12.84 6.20
N THR A 102 1.96 -12.23 5.46
CA THR A 102 1.88 -12.09 4.01
C THR A 102 1.86 -13.46 3.34
N ARG A 103 2.68 -14.40 3.82
CA ARG A 103 2.70 -15.78 3.31
C ARG A 103 1.36 -16.47 3.51
N ALA A 104 0.74 -16.30 4.68
CA ALA A 104 -0.59 -16.83 4.96
C ALA A 104 -1.62 -16.30 3.95
N GLN A 105 -1.64 -14.98 3.70
CA GLN A 105 -2.54 -14.38 2.71
C GLN A 105 -2.29 -14.93 1.29
N PHE A 106 -1.02 -15.11 0.89
CA PHE A 106 -0.69 -15.68 -0.42
C PHE A 106 -1.18 -17.14 -0.54
N GLU A 107 -1.02 -17.93 0.52
CA GLU A 107 -1.49 -19.31 0.56
C GLU A 107 -3.02 -19.40 0.54
N LEU A 108 -3.72 -18.48 1.21
CA LEU A 108 -5.17 -18.35 1.14
C LEU A 108 -5.65 -18.00 -0.28
N TYR A 109 -4.98 -17.05 -0.94
CA TYR A 109 -5.26 -16.68 -2.33
C TYR A 109 -5.09 -17.89 -3.28
N LEU A 110 -4.04 -18.68 -3.06
CA LEU A 110 -3.77 -19.92 -3.79
C LEU A 110 -4.67 -21.10 -3.40
N LYS A 111 -5.72 -20.88 -2.59
CA LYS A 111 -6.67 -21.90 -2.10
C LYS A 111 -5.97 -23.04 -1.34
N ARG A 112 -4.97 -22.70 -0.51
CA ARG A 112 -4.22 -23.63 0.35
C ARG A 112 -4.41 -23.28 1.83
N PRO A 113 -5.62 -23.46 2.38
CA PRO A 113 -5.95 -22.97 3.72
C PRO A 113 -5.15 -23.67 4.84
N ASP A 114 -4.73 -24.92 4.67
CA ASP A 114 -3.89 -25.62 5.67
C ASP A 114 -2.50 -25.00 5.81
N LEU A 115 -1.90 -24.60 4.68
CA LEU A 115 -0.62 -23.89 4.70
C LEU A 115 -0.82 -22.49 5.27
N SER A 116 -1.87 -21.80 4.84
CA SER A 116 -2.22 -20.48 5.38
C SER A 116 -2.37 -20.50 6.89
N TYR A 117 -3.00 -21.53 7.46
CA TYR A 117 -3.11 -21.72 8.90
C TYR A 117 -1.74 -21.86 9.57
N LYS A 118 -0.84 -22.70 9.02
CA LYS A 118 0.52 -22.87 9.54
C LYS A 118 1.31 -21.57 9.52
N SER A 119 1.24 -20.83 8.41
CA SER A 119 1.90 -19.53 8.26
C SER A 119 1.32 -18.48 9.21
N LEU A 120 0.00 -18.44 9.39
CA LEU A 120 -0.66 -17.54 10.34
C LEU A 120 -0.26 -17.83 11.79
N LYS A 121 -0.18 -19.12 12.17
CA LYS A 121 0.29 -19.53 13.49
C LYS A 121 1.74 -19.09 13.73
N ALA A 122 2.61 -19.24 12.72
CA ALA A 122 3.99 -18.76 12.80
C ALA A 122 4.07 -17.23 12.93
N SER A 123 3.23 -16.49 12.19
CA SER A 123 3.11 -15.04 12.30
C SER A 123 2.72 -14.60 13.71
N TYR A 124 1.69 -15.21 14.28
CA TYR A 124 1.22 -14.92 15.64
C TYR A 124 2.28 -15.22 16.71
N ALA A 125 3.01 -16.34 16.59
CA ALA A 125 4.10 -16.68 17.51
C ALA A 125 5.26 -15.67 17.52
N LYS A 126 5.39 -14.88 16.45
CA LYS A 126 6.42 -13.83 16.30
C LYS A 126 5.86 -12.41 16.47
N ALA A 127 4.57 -12.27 16.73
CA ALA A 127 3.87 -11.00 16.68
C ALA A 127 4.15 -10.10 17.89
N ARG A 128 4.21 -8.79 17.63
CA ARG A 128 4.12 -7.76 18.67
C ARG A 128 2.65 -7.44 18.96
N PRO A 129 2.32 -6.88 20.14
CA PRO A 129 0.95 -6.48 20.46
C PRO A 129 0.31 -5.57 19.40
N SER A 130 1.07 -4.65 18.79
CA SER A 130 0.58 -3.76 17.74
C SER A 130 0.18 -4.49 16.44
N GLN A 131 0.70 -5.69 16.18
CA GLN A 131 0.41 -6.48 14.98
C GLN A 131 -0.83 -7.38 15.16
N LEU A 132 -1.25 -7.67 16.40
CA LEU A 132 -2.34 -8.62 16.68
C LEU A 132 -3.68 -8.22 16.03
N ALA A 133 -3.95 -6.92 15.92
CA ALA A 133 -5.17 -6.44 15.26
C ALA A 133 -5.24 -6.85 13.78
N VAL A 134 -4.13 -6.75 13.05
CA VAL A 134 -4.04 -7.10 11.62
C VAL A 134 -4.02 -8.61 11.44
N ILE A 135 -3.26 -9.33 12.29
CA ILE A 135 -3.22 -10.80 12.27
C ILE A 135 -4.62 -11.39 12.51
N TYR A 136 -5.41 -10.80 13.41
CA TYR A 136 -6.79 -11.22 13.64
C TYR A 136 -7.67 -11.09 12.39
N GLN A 137 -7.52 -10.01 11.60
CA GLN A 137 -8.26 -9.84 10.34
C GLN A 137 -7.91 -10.93 9.31
N VAL A 138 -6.64 -11.33 9.23
CA VAL A 138 -6.22 -12.45 8.39
C VAL A 138 -6.81 -13.76 8.91
N CYS A 139 -6.86 -13.95 10.23
CA CYS A 139 -7.50 -15.12 10.85
C CYS A 139 -8.99 -15.22 10.49
N GLN A 140 -9.73 -14.12 10.58
CA GLN A 140 -11.14 -14.06 10.18
C GLN A 140 -11.33 -14.40 8.70
N SER A 141 -10.44 -13.92 7.83
CA SER A 141 -10.47 -14.24 6.40
C SER A 141 -10.23 -15.73 6.14
N LEU A 142 -9.29 -16.33 6.86
CA LEU A 142 -9.02 -17.77 6.80
C LEU A 142 -10.22 -18.58 7.34
N TYR A 143 -10.80 -18.20 8.47
CA TYR A 143 -11.94 -18.90 9.08
C TYR A 143 -13.16 -18.96 8.15
N LYS A 144 -13.44 -17.88 7.40
CA LYS A 144 -14.52 -17.85 6.40
C LYS A 144 -14.36 -18.89 5.29
N VAL A 145 -13.11 -19.21 4.94
CA VAL A 145 -12.79 -20.18 3.87
C VAL A 145 -12.55 -21.59 4.44
N ASN A 146 -12.20 -21.68 5.72
CA ASN A 146 -11.82 -22.92 6.38
C ASN A 146 -12.33 -22.97 7.83
N THR A 147 -13.45 -23.65 8.03
CA THR A 147 -14.17 -23.74 9.32
C THR A 147 -13.64 -24.85 10.23
N ILE A 148 -12.35 -25.19 10.14
CA ILE A 148 -11.74 -26.19 11.02
C ILE A 148 -11.61 -25.60 12.44
N ASP A 149 -11.92 -26.40 13.46
CA ASP A 149 -11.87 -26.01 14.88
C ASP A 149 -10.53 -25.39 15.30
N SER A 150 -9.43 -25.85 14.70
CA SER A 150 -8.09 -25.32 14.97
C SER A 150 -7.92 -23.85 14.53
N VAL A 151 -8.54 -23.45 13.42
CA VAL A 151 -8.56 -22.05 12.96
C VAL A 151 -9.39 -21.21 13.92
N HIS A 152 -10.57 -21.70 14.30
CA HIS A 152 -11.44 -21.01 15.25
C HIS A 152 -10.74 -20.78 16.60
N SER A 153 -10.10 -21.82 17.14
CA SER A 153 -9.32 -21.75 18.38
C SER A 153 -8.19 -20.73 18.30
N LEU A 154 -7.42 -20.72 17.20
CA LEU A 154 -6.36 -19.75 16.98
C LEU A 154 -6.90 -18.31 16.90
N CYS A 155 -8.00 -18.08 16.18
CA CYS A 155 -8.61 -16.75 16.10
C CYS A 155 -9.08 -16.25 17.47
N ALA A 156 -9.71 -17.11 18.27
CA ALA A 156 -10.14 -16.78 19.62
C ALA A 156 -8.95 -16.50 20.57
N GLU A 157 -7.82 -17.17 20.36
CA GLU A 157 -6.59 -16.87 21.10
C GLU A 157 -6.03 -15.48 20.74
N ILE A 158 -5.91 -15.18 19.44
CA ILE A 158 -5.44 -13.88 18.95
C ILE A 158 -6.36 -12.76 19.44
N GLU A 159 -7.68 -12.96 19.44
CA GLU A 159 -8.65 -11.98 19.91
C GLU A 159 -8.45 -11.64 21.39
N ARG A 160 -8.31 -12.67 22.24
CA ARG A 160 -8.03 -12.48 23.67
C ARG A 160 -6.70 -11.75 23.88
N ALA A 161 -5.65 -12.13 23.13
CA ALA A 161 -4.34 -11.49 23.22
C ALA A 161 -4.39 -10.02 22.77
N LYS A 162 -5.21 -9.68 21.77
CA LYS A 162 -5.42 -8.31 21.30
C LYS A 162 -6.13 -7.44 22.34
N THR A 163 -7.11 -7.99 23.04
CA THR A 163 -7.93 -7.22 24.00
C THR A 163 -7.36 -7.18 25.40
N SER A 164 -6.46 -8.09 25.77
CA SER A 164 -5.84 -8.09 27.08
C SER A 164 -4.86 -6.93 27.16
N PRO A 165 -5.16 -5.83 27.89
CA PRO A 165 -4.16 -4.83 28.15
C PRO A 165 -3.02 -5.56 28.84
N ARG A 166 -1.83 -5.55 28.23
CA ARG A 166 -0.62 -6.03 28.85
C ARG A 166 -0.36 -5.12 30.04
N ILE A 167 -1.06 -5.36 31.16
CA ILE A 167 -0.67 -4.88 32.47
C ILE A 167 0.72 -5.47 32.60
N THR A 168 1.71 -4.59 32.46
CA THR A 168 3.11 -4.89 32.57
C THR A 168 3.32 -5.51 33.94
N SER A 169 3.15 -6.83 34.05
CA SER A 169 3.81 -7.65 35.03
C SER A 169 5.29 -7.51 34.71
N SER A 170 5.84 -6.41 35.22
CA SER A 170 7.19 -6.30 35.72
C SER A 170 7.42 -7.54 36.57
N GLU A 171 7.84 -8.61 35.91
CA GLU A 171 8.38 -9.79 36.55
C GLU A 171 9.65 -9.31 37.24
N SER A 172 9.44 -8.85 38.47
CA SER A 172 10.40 -8.76 39.52
C SER A 172 11.13 -10.09 39.52
N GLN A 173 12.31 -10.11 38.93
CA GLN A 173 13.31 -11.14 39.18
C GLN A 173 13.62 -11.05 40.67
N THR A 174 12.85 -11.79 41.46
CA THR A 174 13.17 -12.06 42.85
C THR A 174 14.53 -12.73 42.84
N SER A 175 15.47 -11.90 43.27
CA SER A 175 16.83 -12.24 43.62
C SER A 175 16.82 -13.37 44.65
N THR A 176 17.26 -14.56 44.27
CA THR A 176 17.77 -15.52 45.24
C THR A 176 19.27 -15.26 45.35
N ALA A 177 19.63 -14.54 46.41
CA ALA A 177 21.00 -14.35 46.86
C ALA A 177 21.60 -15.70 47.29
N SER A 178 22.80 -16.03 46.80
CA SER A 178 23.81 -16.70 47.61
C SER A 178 25.21 -16.46 47.04
N SER A 179 26.14 -16.29 47.98
CA SER A 179 27.37 -15.50 47.94
C SER A 179 28.57 -16.05 47.16
N SER A 180 29.56 -15.14 47.01
CA SER A 180 31.02 -15.33 46.93
C SER A 180 31.57 -15.29 45.49
N SER A 181 32.45 -14.38 45.05
CA SER A 181 33.44 -13.51 45.71
C SER A 181 33.82 -12.33 44.78
N ALA A 182 34.19 -11.18 45.35
CA ALA A 182 34.73 -9.98 44.68
C ALA A 182 36.27 -10.08 44.45
N PRO A 183 37.04 -9.03 44.05
CA PRO A 183 36.79 -7.85 43.18
C PRO A 183 37.93 -7.57 42.15
N LYS A 184 37.69 -6.70 41.14
CA LYS A 184 38.45 -5.43 40.91
C LYS A 184 38.18 -4.77 39.55
N ASP A 185 37.96 -3.45 39.64
CA ASP A 185 38.35 -2.34 38.74
C ASP A 185 37.94 -2.38 37.25
N SER A 186 37.47 -1.32 36.60
CA SER A 186 37.15 0.08 36.92
C SER A 186 36.64 0.68 35.56
N THR A 187 35.66 1.57 35.46
CA THR A 187 35.87 3.04 35.29
C THR A 187 34.99 3.59 34.15
N THR A 188 34.23 4.66 34.49
CA THR A 188 33.73 5.79 33.67
C THR A 188 32.52 5.54 32.74
N CYS A 189 31.32 6.11 32.95
CA CYS A 189 30.83 7.51 33.15
C CYS A 189 30.57 8.31 31.86
N SER A 190 29.43 9.04 31.89
CA SER A 190 29.03 10.18 31.04
C SER A 190 28.55 9.83 29.63
N SER A 191 27.56 10.48 29.02
CA SER A 191 26.77 11.71 29.28
C SER A 191 25.56 11.65 28.32
N SER A 192 24.32 11.94 28.73
CA SER A 192 23.66 13.25 28.66
C SER A 192 23.58 13.92 27.28
N SER A 193 22.34 14.12 26.78
CA SER A 193 21.80 15.23 25.93
C SER A 193 20.68 14.65 25.03
N ALA A 194 19.38 14.91 25.16
CA ALA A 194 18.59 16.14 25.34
C ALA A 194 18.66 17.12 24.15
N LEU A 195 17.45 17.52 23.68
CA LEU A 195 17.10 18.69 22.83
C LEU A 195 17.42 18.50 21.33
N SER A 196 16.70 19.04 20.34
CA SER A 196 15.59 20.00 20.25
C SER A 196 15.16 20.09 18.77
N SER A 197 13.92 20.53 18.52
CA SER A 197 13.53 21.49 17.44
C SER A 197 13.78 21.13 15.96
N ALA A 198 13.08 21.63 14.95
CA ALA A 198 11.89 22.46 14.74
C ALA A 198 11.60 22.26 13.23
N SER A 199 10.35 22.08 12.80
CA SER A 199 9.54 23.13 12.18
C SER A 199 10.30 23.97 11.16
N GLU A 200 10.07 23.72 9.86
CA GLU A 200 9.96 24.79 8.89
C GLU A 200 9.04 24.38 7.73
N ALA A 201 7.85 24.97 7.76
CA ALA A 201 6.98 25.12 6.61
C ALA A 201 7.52 26.28 5.77
N THR A 202 7.68 26.08 4.47
CA THR A 202 7.85 27.18 3.53
C THR A 202 6.71 27.14 2.53
N SER A 203 5.67 27.87 2.90
CA SER A 203 4.72 28.51 2.00
C SER A 203 5.51 29.48 1.11
N SER A 204 5.43 29.31 -0.22
CA SER A 204 5.79 30.37 -1.16
C SER A 204 4.71 30.51 -2.21
N ALA A 205 4.02 31.63 -2.10
CA ALA A 205 2.94 32.09 -2.94
C ALA A 205 3.45 32.67 -4.27
N ALA A 206 2.57 32.56 -5.27
CA ALA A 206 2.18 33.56 -6.26
C ALA A 206 3.24 34.25 -7.16
N GLU A 207 3.12 34.01 -8.47
CA GLU A 207 3.17 34.98 -9.59
C GLU A 207 2.47 34.26 -10.78
N ALA A 208 1.32 34.66 -11.35
CA ALA A 208 0.84 35.93 -11.91
C ALA A 208 1.65 36.42 -13.13
N LEU A 209 1.17 36.11 -14.35
CA LEU A 209 0.75 37.06 -15.42
C LEU A 209 0.82 36.47 -16.85
N SER A 210 0.01 37.06 -17.73
CA SER A 210 -0.16 36.87 -19.19
C SER A 210 -1.18 35.80 -19.59
N SER A 211 -2.46 36.11 -19.85
CA SER A 211 -3.03 37.08 -20.82
C SER A 211 -2.54 36.87 -22.25
N VAL A 212 -3.14 35.90 -22.92
CA VAL A 212 -3.32 35.88 -24.38
C VAL A 212 -4.77 35.52 -24.64
N ALA A 213 -5.51 36.49 -25.18
CA ALA A 213 -6.88 36.31 -25.64
C ALA A 213 -6.85 35.50 -26.94
N GLU A 214 -7.33 34.27 -26.89
CA GLU A 214 -7.57 33.42 -28.05
C GLU A 214 -9.08 33.27 -28.27
N VAL A 215 -9.48 33.48 -29.52
CA VAL A 215 -10.84 33.66 -29.99
C VAL A 215 -11.66 32.38 -29.81
N VAL A 216 -12.67 32.45 -28.94
CA VAL A 216 -13.62 31.36 -28.67
C VAL A 216 -14.63 31.25 -29.82
N PRO A 217 -14.72 30.10 -30.52
CA PRO A 217 -15.85 29.81 -31.39
C PRO A 217 -17.10 29.58 -30.53
N ALA A 218 -18.23 30.20 -30.93
CA ALA A 218 -19.51 30.11 -30.25
C ALA A 218 -19.91 28.65 -29.98
N SER A 219 -19.77 28.24 -28.73
CA SER A 219 -20.24 26.97 -28.19
C SER A 219 -21.76 26.97 -28.19
N VAL A 220 -22.33 26.00 -28.91
CA VAL A 220 -23.74 25.65 -28.85
C VAL A 220 -24.03 25.25 -27.40
N ASP A 221 -24.94 25.96 -26.73
CA ASP A 221 -25.46 25.62 -25.40
C ASP A 221 -26.13 24.23 -25.47
N GLU A 222 -25.34 23.18 -25.30
CA GLU A 222 -25.81 21.82 -25.07
C GLU A 222 -26.37 21.82 -23.64
N ALA A 223 -27.70 21.87 -23.55
CA ALA A 223 -28.42 21.91 -22.29
C ALA A 223 -27.86 20.88 -21.30
N ALA A 224 -27.36 21.36 -20.16
CA ALA A 224 -26.78 20.51 -19.15
C ALA A 224 -27.75 19.36 -18.81
N PRO A 225 -27.31 18.08 -18.80
CA PRO A 225 -28.19 16.95 -18.56
C PRO A 225 -28.85 17.10 -17.19
N THR A 226 -30.17 17.31 -17.18
CA THR A 226 -31.00 17.42 -15.98
C THR A 226 -31.33 16.02 -15.47
N GLY A 227 -30.39 15.38 -14.79
CA GLY A 227 -30.61 14.11 -14.11
C GLY A 227 -30.46 14.22 -12.59
N ASP A 228 -31.38 13.56 -11.88
CA ASP A 228 -31.41 13.52 -10.42
C ASP A 228 -30.58 12.35 -9.85
N TRP A 229 -30.08 11.44 -10.67
CA TRP A 229 -29.40 10.22 -10.22
C TRP A 229 -27.93 10.20 -10.64
N SER A 230 -27.08 9.64 -9.79
CA SER A 230 -25.69 9.31 -10.10
C SER A 230 -25.31 7.98 -9.47
N LEU A 231 -24.19 7.41 -9.89
CA LEU A 231 -23.64 6.21 -9.26
C LEU A 231 -22.47 6.60 -8.36
N GLN A 232 -22.55 6.26 -7.08
CA GLN A 232 -21.46 6.41 -6.13
C GLN A 232 -20.59 5.15 -6.13
N LEU A 233 -19.28 5.32 -6.34
CA LEU A 233 -18.30 4.21 -6.33
C LEU A 233 -17.51 4.14 -5.02
N GLY A 234 -17.50 5.21 -4.23
CA GLY A 234 -16.79 5.24 -2.96
C GLY A 234 -17.08 6.50 -2.14
N ALA A 235 -16.84 6.41 -0.84
CA ALA A 235 -16.92 7.52 0.10
C ALA A 235 -15.68 7.50 1.00
N PHE A 236 -14.93 8.60 1.03
CA PHE A 236 -13.65 8.68 1.74
C PHE A 236 -13.67 9.84 2.75
N SER A 237 -13.01 9.67 3.89
CA SER A 237 -12.77 10.77 4.85
C SER A 237 -11.57 11.64 4.48
N ILE A 238 -10.74 11.18 3.54
CA ILE A 238 -9.50 11.85 3.11
C ILE A 238 -9.60 12.15 1.61
N GLN A 239 -9.44 13.41 1.23
CA GLN A 239 -9.56 13.88 -0.16
C GLN A 239 -8.62 13.17 -1.12
N ALA A 240 -7.34 13.02 -0.74
CA ALA A 240 -6.32 12.37 -1.58
C ALA A 240 -6.70 10.94 -1.99
N ASN A 241 -7.40 10.19 -1.13
CA ASN A 241 -7.89 8.85 -1.46
C ASN A 241 -9.00 8.88 -2.51
N ALA A 242 -9.91 9.86 -2.42
CA ALA A 242 -10.95 10.07 -3.42
C ALA A 242 -10.35 10.48 -4.78
N GLU A 243 -9.30 11.32 -4.78
CA GLU A 243 -8.57 11.72 -5.98
C GLU A 243 -7.87 10.55 -6.66
N MET A 244 -7.24 9.64 -5.90
CA MET A 244 -6.66 8.42 -6.46
C MET A 244 -7.70 7.56 -7.18
N LEU A 245 -8.89 7.36 -6.57
CA LEU A 245 -9.96 6.60 -7.22
C LEU A 245 -10.47 7.33 -8.47
N ALA A 246 -10.74 8.63 -8.38
CA ALA A 246 -11.23 9.42 -9.52
C ALA A 246 -10.24 9.40 -10.70
N ASN A 247 -8.93 9.53 -10.43
CA ASN A 247 -7.90 9.47 -11.46
C ASN A 247 -7.77 8.08 -12.09
N SER A 248 -7.89 7.02 -11.28
CA SER A 248 -7.92 5.63 -11.78
C SER A 248 -9.12 5.37 -12.68
N LEU A 249 -10.30 5.91 -12.34
CA LEU A 249 -11.50 5.82 -13.17
C LEU A 249 -11.33 6.58 -14.49
N LYS A 250 -10.79 7.81 -14.46
CA LYS A 250 -10.48 8.59 -15.66
C LYS A 250 -9.49 7.89 -16.59
N ALA A 251 -8.47 7.23 -16.05
CA ALA A 251 -7.52 6.44 -16.83
C ALA A 251 -8.20 5.27 -17.56
N LYS A 252 -9.33 4.76 -17.04
CA LYS A 252 -10.19 3.76 -17.67
C LYS A 252 -11.27 4.36 -18.59
N LYS A 253 -11.21 5.67 -18.87
CA LYS A 253 -12.21 6.42 -19.64
C LYS A 253 -13.60 6.41 -18.99
N ILE A 254 -13.66 6.35 -17.66
CA ILE A 254 -14.89 6.49 -16.88
C ILE A 254 -14.87 7.87 -16.24
N ASP A 255 -15.84 8.71 -16.58
CA ASP A 255 -15.95 10.05 -16.01
C ASP A 255 -16.31 9.97 -14.52
N ALA A 256 -15.43 10.49 -13.68
CA ALA A 256 -15.59 10.51 -12.23
C ALA A 256 -15.43 11.93 -11.70
N ARG A 257 -16.32 12.32 -10.78
CA ARG A 257 -16.29 13.57 -10.03
C ARG A 257 -16.29 13.30 -8.53
N ILE A 258 -15.68 14.21 -7.78
CA ILE A 258 -15.67 14.18 -6.32
C ILE A 258 -16.68 15.21 -5.83
N ILE A 259 -17.56 14.82 -4.92
CA ILE A 259 -18.52 15.70 -4.26
C ILE A 259 -18.21 15.71 -2.77
N GLU A 260 -18.07 16.89 -2.19
CA GLU A 260 -17.97 17.07 -0.74
C GLU A 260 -19.36 17.02 -0.12
N ALA A 261 -19.55 16.10 0.82
CA ALA A 261 -20.78 15.96 1.59
C ALA A 261 -20.45 16.05 3.07
N LYS A 262 -21.14 16.94 3.80
CA LYS A 262 -21.09 16.96 5.26
C LYS A 262 -22.08 15.95 5.80
N HIS A 263 -21.60 14.98 6.56
CA HIS A 263 -22.43 13.99 7.26
C HIS A 263 -22.08 14.05 8.75
N ASP A 264 -23.06 14.45 9.57
CA ASP A 264 -22.87 14.74 10.99
C ASP A 264 -21.72 15.76 11.20
N ASP A 265 -20.69 15.37 11.95
CA ASP A 265 -19.52 16.19 12.31
C ASP A 265 -18.31 15.97 11.39
N ARG A 266 -18.47 15.32 10.23
CA ARG A 266 -17.35 15.01 9.32
C ARG A 266 -17.66 15.30 7.85
N THR A 267 -16.63 15.76 7.13
CA THR A 267 -16.66 15.89 5.66
C THR A 267 -16.29 14.56 5.01
N LEU A 268 -17.13 14.11 4.08
CA LEU A 268 -16.89 12.95 3.23
C LEU A 268 -16.70 13.40 1.78
N TYR A 269 -15.75 12.77 1.10
CA TYR A 269 -15.47 12.96 -0.32
C TYR A 269 -16.07 11.78 -1.08
N LEU A 270 -17.21 12.01 -1.73
CA LEU A 270 -17.98 11.01 -2.47
C LEU A 270 -17.51 10.98 -3.93
N VAL A 271 -17.03 9.83 -4.40
CA VAL A 271 -16.65 9.64 -5.80
C VAL A 271 -17.85 9.13 -6.57
N GLN A 272 -18.33 9.91 -7.53
CA GLN A 272 -19.53 9.61 -8.33
C GLN A 272 -19.23 9.63 -9.83
N THR A 273 -19.99 8.84 -10.59
CA THR A 273 -19.98 8.82 -12.07
C THR A 273 -21.39 9.02 -12.63
N GLY A 274 -21.45 9.65 -13.81
CA GLY A 274 -22.67 9.87 -14.57
C GLY A 274 -23.67 10.87 -13.95
N VAL A 275 -24.65 11.21 -14.76
CA VAL A 275 -25.87 11.93 -14.38
C VAL A 275 -27.00 11.26 -15.18
N PHE A 276 -27.99 10.73 -14.48
CA PHE A 276 -29.04 9.90 -15.05
C PHE A 276 -30.41 10.45 -14.68
N ALA A 277 -31.38 10.34 -15.59
CA ALA A 277 -32.74 10.81 -15.35
C ALA A 277 -33.50 9.92 -14.37
N SER A 278 -33.15 8.62 -14.32
CA SER A 278 -33.80 7.64 -13.46
C SER A 278 -32.81 6.71 -12.78
N ARG A 279 -33.27 6.08 -11.68
CA ARG A 279 -32.49 5.05 -10.97
C ARG A 279 -32.17 3.86 -11.87
N ASP A 280 -33.12 3.43 -12.69
CA ASP A 280 -32.96 2.25 -13.56
C ASP A 280 -31.94 2.50 -14.66
N GLU A 281 -31.90 3.72 -15.22
CA GLU A 281 -30.88 4.14 -16.17
C GLU A 281 -29.47 4.13 -15.55
N ALA A 282 -29.35 4.62 -14.31
CA ALA A 282 -28.10 4.57 -13.57
C ALA A 282 -27.64 3.12 -13.35
N LEU A 283 -28.55 2.22 -12.93
CA LEU A 283 -28.24 0.81 -12.73
C LEU A 283 -27.78 0.13 -14.03
N LYS A 284 -28.50 0.38 -15.14
CA LYS A 284 -28.13 -0.14 -16.45
C LYS A 284 -26.73 0.28 -16.87
N TYR A 285 -26.38 1.56 -16.70
CA TYR A 285 -25.01 2.03 -16.95
C TYR A 285 -23.98 1.32 -16.06
N GLY A 286 -24.31 1.14 -14.78
CA GLY A 286 -23.48 0.40 -13.83
C GLY A 286 -23.21 -1.04 -14.29
N GLU A 287 -24.24 -1.76 -14.73
CA GLU A 287 -24.12 -3.13 -15.24
C GLU A 287 -23.31 -3.21 -16.54
N GLU A 288 -23.53 -2.28 -17.48
CA GLU A 288 -22.89 -2.32 -18.79
C GLU A 288 -21.43 -1.83 -18.78
N VAL A 289 -21.10 -0.86 -17.93
CA VAL A 289 -19.79 -0.20 -17.92
C VAL A 289 -18.98 -0.59 -16.69
N LEU A 290 -19.54 -0.46 -15.49
CA LEU A 290 -18.78 -0.63 -14.25
C LEU A 290 -18.51 -2.10 -13.92
N SER A 291 -19.46 -3.00 -14.18
CA SER A 291 -19.27 -4.44 -13.95
C SER A 291 -18.14 -5.05 -14.79
N LYS A 292 -17.88 -4.53 -16.00
CA LYS A 292 -16.74 -4.94 -16.85
C LYS A 292 -15.39 -4.68 -16.20
N HIS A 293 -15.35 -3.74 -15.26
CA HIS A 293 -14.15 -3.36 -14.51
C HIS A 293 -14.18 -3.85 -13.06
N HIS A 294 -15.15 -4.70 -12.69
CA HIS A 294 -15.36 -5.20 -11.33
C HIS A 294 -15.47 -4.07 -10.29
N LEU A 295 -16.12 -2.97 -10.66
CA LEU A 295 -16.35 -1.84 -9.77
C LEU A 295 -17.73 -1.99 -9.11
N GLU A 296 -17.75 -1.92 -7.78
CA GLU A 296 -19.00 -1.82 -7.02
C GLU A 296 -19.57 -0.40 -7.12
N TYR A 297 -20.88 -0.29 -7.13
CA TYR A 297 -21.57 1.00 -7.23
C TYR A 297 -22.89 1.00 -6.47
N THR A 298 -23.31 2.18 -6.01
CA THR A 298 -24.62 2.41 -5.40
C THR A 298 -25.30 3.59 -6.09
N PRO A 299 -26.53 3.43 -6.63
CA PRO A 299 -27.27 4.55 -7.17
C PRO A 299 -27.69 5.50 -6.05
N VAL A 300 -27.36 6.78 -6.20
CA VAL A 300 -27.69 7.83 -5.24
C VAL A 300 -28.47 8.93 -5.94
N LYS A 301 -29.49 9.44 -5.25
CA LYS A 301 -30.24 10.61 -5.71
C LYS A 301 -29.48 11.86 -5.28
N LYS A 302 -29.27 12.79 -6.22
CA LYS A 302 -28.70 14.10 -5.95
C LYS A 302 -29.63 14.85 -4.98
N LEU A 303 -29.06 15.28 -3.87
CA LEU A 303 -29.72 16.10 -2.86
C LEU A 303 -29.88 17.54 -3.36
#